data_AF-B6FW24-F1
#
_entry.id   AF-B6FW24-F1
#
_cell.length_a   1.000
_cell.length_b   1.000
_cell.length_c   1.000
_cell.angle_alpha   90.00
_cell.angle_beta   90.00
_cell.angle_gamma   90.00
#
_symmetry.space_group_name_H-M   'P 1'
#
loop_
_entity.id
_entity.type
_entity.pdbx_description
1 polymer ?
#
loop_
_entity_poly.entity_id
_entity_poly.type
_entity_poly.pdbx_seq_one_letter_code
_entity_poly.pdbx_strand_id
1 'polypeptide(L)'
;MLGLKPRTRISTEFEEKIVKLALENSYDKTSKYIEEFTESTISHTASRNIVLKVSDNISTNHEMSNFNSILIDGTKVKSGSKKRGTEVHPSLEPIKK
;
A
#
# COMPACT_ATOMS: atom_id res chain seq x y z
N MET A 1 -1.24 7.69 -30.15
CA MET A 1 -0.64 6.85 -29.09
C MET A 1 -1.05 7.45 -27.75
N LEU A 2 -1.67 6.67 -26.84
CA LEU A 2 -2.33 7.13 -25.59
C LEU A 2 -1.38 7.73 -24.50
N GLY A 3 -0.17 8.18 -24.84
CA GLY A 3 0.75 8.80 -23.87
C GLY A 3 1.26 7.88 -22.75
N LEU A 4 0.94 6.58 -22.79
CA LEU A 4 1.35 5.61 -21.78
C LEU A 4 2.82 5.20 -21.98
N LYS A 5 3.54 5.02 -20.86
CA LYS A 5 4.91 4.47 -20.90
C LYS A 5 4.90 3.08 -21.54
N PRO A 6 5.98 2.68 -22.25
CA PRO A 6 6.08 1.34 -22.81
C PRO A 6 5.82 0.27 -21.74
N ARG A 7 5.00 -0.74 -22.06
CA ARG A 7 4.58 -1.84 -21.18
C ARG A 7 3.61 -1.48 -20.04
N THR A 8 3.14 -0.24 -19.95
CA THR A 8 2.08 0.14 -19.00
C THR A 8 0.75 -0.51 -19.42
N ARG A 9 0.19 -1.36 -18.54
CA ARG A 9 -1.07 -2.09 -18.78
C ARG A 9 -2.29 -1.46 -18.11
N ILE A 10 -2.07 -0.53 -17.17
CA ILE A 10 -3.12 0.15 -16.41
C ILE A 10 -2.81 1.65 -16.33
N SER A 11 -3.84 2.49 -16.28
CA SER A 11 -3.66 3.94 -16.15
C SER A 11 -3.23 4.30 -14.72
N THR A 12 -2.55 5.43 -14.56
CA THR A 12 -2.21 5.97 -13.24
C THR A 12 -3.44 6.27 -12.40
N GLU A 13 -4.53 6.75 -13.01
CA GLU A 13 -5.81 6.96 -12.33
C GLU A 13 -6.37 5.66 -11.73
N PHE A 14 -6.20 4.55 -12.45
CA PHE A 14 -6.61 3.25 -11.94
C PHE A 14 -5.72 2.78 -10.78
N GLU A 15 -4.40 2.98 -10.85
CA GLU A 15 -3.48 2.72 -9.73
C GLU A 15 -3.90 3.49 -8.46
N GLU A 16 -4.28 4.77 -8.58
CA GLU A 16 -4.75 5.59 -7.45
C GLU A 16 -6.05 5.06 -6.83
N LYS A 17 -7.01 4.65 -7.66
CA LYS A 17 -8.27 4.05 -7.21
C LYS A 17 -8.02 2.72 -6.49
N ILE A 18 -7.10 1.90 -6.98
CA ILE A 18 -6.68 0.66 -6.32
C ILE A 18 -6.10 0.95 -4.94
N VAL A 19 -5.22 1.96 -4.82
CA VAL A 19 -4.61 2.33 -3.54
C VAL A 19 -5.68 2.77 -2.54
N LYS A 20 -6.61 3.66 -2.93
CA LYS A 20 -7.71 4.08 -2.06
C LYS A 20 -8.54 2.89 -1.59
N LEU A 21 -8.92 2.00 -2.51
CA LEU A 21 -9.71 0.83 -2.20
C LEU A 21 -8.98 -0.13 -1.24
N ALA A 22 -7.67 -0.27 -1.38
CA ALA A 22 -6.82 -1.12 -0.53
C ALA A 22 -6.52 -0.53 0.87
N LEU A 23 -6.69 0.77 1.07
CA LEU A 23 -6.60 1.38 2.41
C LEU A 23 -7.81 1.03 3.28
N GLU A 24 -8.95 0.83 2.65
CA GLU A 24 -10.22 0.51 3.33
C GLU A 24 -10.51 -0.99 3.40
N ASN A 25 -9.76 -1.82 2.65
CA ASN A 25 -10.04 -3.24 2.47
C ASN A 25 -8.77 -4.10 2.48
N SER A 26 -8.93 -5.41 2.66
CA SER A 26 -7.82 -6.35 2.42
C SER A 26 -7.53 -6.48 0.92
N TYR A 27 -6.27 -6.77 0.55
CA TYR A 27 -5.89 -6.94 -0.86
C TYR A 27 -6.71 -8.00 -1.61
N ASP A 28 -7.16 -9.06 -0.93
CA ASP A 28 -8.05 -10.07 -1.51
C ASP A 28 -9.43 -9.49 -1.86
N LYS A 29 -10.02 -8.69 -0.96
CA LYS A 29 -11.27 -7.99 -1.22
C LYS A 29 -11.12 -6.95 -2.32
N THR A 30 -10.02 -6.20 -2.31
CA THR A 30 -9.68 -5.24 -3.37
C THR A 30 -9.66 -5.92 -4.74
N SER A 31 -9.01 -7.09 -4.86
CA SER A 31 -9.00 -7.86 -6.10
C SER A 31 -10.39 -8.29 -6.55
N LYS A 32 -11.23 -8.80 -5.63
CA LYS A 32 -12.60 -9.20 -5.93
C LYS A 32 -13.47 -8.03 -6.41
N TYR A 33 -13.37 -6.88 -5.75
CA TYR A 33 -14.11 -5.69 -6.17
C TYR A 33 -13.68 -5.20 -7.55
N ILE A 34 -12.38 -5.22 -7.85
CA ILE A 34 -11.90 -4.83 -9.18
C ILE A 34 -12.45 -5.77 -10.25
N GLU A 35 -12.43 -7.08 -10.00
CA GLU A 35 -13.00 -8.08 -10.91
C GLU A 35 -14.49 -7.84 -11.14
N GLU A 36 -15.25 -7.57 -10.08
CA GLU A 36 -16.69 -7.32 -10.13
C GLU A 36 -17.05 -6.05 -10.93
N PHE A 37 -16.30 -4.95 -10.76
CA PHE A 37 -16.64 -3.66 -11.37
C PHE A 37 -16.04 -3.44 -12.75
N THR A 38 -14.98 -4.16 -13.12
CA THR A 38 -14.23 -3.91 -14.36
C THR A 38 -14.16 -5.11 -15.30
N GLU A 39 -14.73 -6.25 -14.89
CA GLU A 39 -14.62 -7.54 -15.59
C GLU A 39 -13.15 -7.96 -15.86
N SER A 40 -12.21 -7.31 -15.18
CA SER A 40 -10.77 -7.47 -15.36
C SER A 40 -10.14 -7.92 -14.07
N THR A 41 -9.20 -8.86 -14.17
CA THR A 41 -8.57 -9.46 -12.99
C THR A 41 -7.26 -8.77 -12.64
N ILE A 42 -7.08 -8.51 -11.34
CA ILE A 42 -5.80 -8.13 -10.76
C ILE A 42 -5.56 -8.99 -9.52
N SER A 43 -4.38 -9.61 -9.45
CA SER A 43 -4.05 -10.45 -8.29
C SER A 43 -3.85 -9.59 -7.04
N HIS A 44 -4.13 -10.15 -5.87
CA HIS A 44 -3.92 -9.46 -4.59
C HIS A 44 -2.45 -9.03 -4.41
N THR A 45 -1.51 -9.81 -4.96
CA THR A 45 -0.08 -9.47 -5.01
C THR A 45 0.20 -8.25 -5.89
N ALA A 46 -0.47 -8.12 -7.03
CA ALA A 46 -0.32 -6.96 -7.90
C ALA A 46 -0.88 -5.70 -7.22
N SER A 47 -2.07 -5.77 -6.61
CA SER A 47 -2.65 -4.67 -5.81
C SER A 47 -1.69 -4.24 -4.69
N ARG A 48 -1.11 -5.20 -3.99
CA ARG A 48 -0.09 -4.94 -2.95
C ARG A 48 1.14 -4.25 -3.51
N ASN A 49 1.68 -4.68 -4.65
CA ASN A 49 2.86 -4.06 -5.26
C ASN A 49 2.59 -2.62 -5.70
N ILE A 50 1.37 -2.31 -6.18
CA ILE A 50 0.96 -0.95 -6.50
C ILE A 50 0.99 -0.08 -5.23
N VAL A 51 0.40 -0.57 -4.13
CA VAL A 51 0.41 0.14 -2.84
C VAL A 51 1.83 0.36 -2.32
N LEU A 52 2.70 -0.65 -2.41
CA LEU A 52 4.11 -0.53 -2.00
C LEU A 52 4.85 0.56 -2.76
N LYS A 53 4.71 0.57 -4.08
CA LYS A 53 5.32 1.59 -4.94
C LYS A 53 4.86 2.99 -4.56
N VAL A 54 3.60 3.17 -4.17
CA VAL A 54 3.10 4.47 -3.67
C VAL A 54 3.68 4.77 -2.29
N SER A 55 3.75 3.78 -1.39
CA SER A 55 4.31 3.98 -0.04
C SER A 55 5.78 4.35 -0.03
N ASP A 56 6.57 3.82 -0.98
CA ASP A 56 8.00 4.15 -1.11
C ASP A 56 8.25 5.63 -1.45
N ASN A 57 7.22 6.32 -1.94
CA ASN A 57 7.28 7.75 -2.26
C ASN A 57 6.72 8.64 -1.13
N ILE A 58 6.30 8.07 0.00
CA ILE A 58 5.82 8.84 1.15
C ILE A 58 7.03 9.40 1.91
N SER A 59 7.30 10.69 1.76
CA SER A 59 8.22 11.42 2.61
C SER A 59 7.48 12.02 3.81
N THR A 60 7.85 11.63 5.03
CA THR A 60 7.40 12.34 6.23
C THR A 60 8.32 13.54 6.44
N ASN A 61 7.81 14.74 6.15
CA ASN A 61 8.53 15.97 6.50
C ASN A 61 8.53 16.13 8.02
N HIS A 62 9.70 15.96 8.62
CA HIS A 62 9.91 16.25 10.04
C HIS A 62 10.28 17.73 10.18
N GLU A 63 9.28 18.59 10.19
CA GLU A 63 9.51 19.97 10.60
C GLU A 63 9.78 20.00 12.11
N MET A 64 10.98 20.43 12.51
CA MET A 64 11.29 20.68 13.91
C MET A 64 10.40 21.82 14.40
N SER A 65 9.36 21.47 15.13
CA SER A 65 8.47 22.43 15.78
C SER A 65 8.69 22.39 17.30
N ASN A 66 8.78 23.56 17.92
CA ASN A 66 8.87 23.67 19.38
C ASN A 66 7.46 23.49 19.96
N PHE A 67 7.15 22.28 20.42
CA PHE A 67 5.86 21.98 21.06
C PHE A 67 5.99 22.08 22.60
N ASN A 68 5.04 22.77 23.23
CA ASN A 68 4.95 22.84 24.71
C ASN A 68 4.50 21.50 25.33
N SER A 69 3.81 20.66 24.58
CA SER A 69 3.38 19.32 24.98
C SER A 69 3.24 18.42 23.74
N ILE A 70 3.54 17.13 23.89
CA ILE A 70 3.51 16.14 22.80
C ILE A 70 2.60 14.98 23.23
N LEU A 71 1.66 14.60 22.37
CA LEU A 71 0.85 13.40 22.53
C LEU A 71 1.53 12.25 21.77
N ILE A 72 1.89 11.20 22.49
CA ILE A 72 2.48 9.98 21.92
C ILE A 72 1.44 8.88 22.01
N ASP A 73 0.95 8.42 20.85
CA ASP A 73 0.12 7.22 20.76
C ASP A 73 0.98 5.99 20.44
N GLY A 74 0.71 4.90 21.16
CA GLY A 74 1.46 3.65 21.11
C GLY A 74 0.64 2.53 20.48
N THR A 75 0.09 2.73 19.28
CA THR A 75 -0.67 1.70 18.59
C THR A 75 0.24 0.55 18.16
N LYS A 76 0.03 -0.64 18.74
CA LYS A 76 0.79 -1.87 18.41
C LYS A 76 0.09 -2.63 17.29
N VAL A 77 0.78 -2.76 16.16
CA VAL A 77 0.37 -3.64 15.06
C VAL A 77 1.25 -4.89 14.99
N LYS A 78 0.64 -6.04 14.71
CA LYS A 78 1.37 -7.29 14.47
C LYS A 78 2.02 -7.21 13.08
N SER A 79 3.31 -6.93 13.04
CA SER A 79 4.14 -7.14 11.85
C SER A 79 4.48 -8.63 11.72
N GLY A 80 4.45 -9.17 10.51
CA GLY A 80 4.87 -10.55 10.20
C GLY A 80 6.27 -10.86 10.73
N SER A 81 6.55 -12.16 10.88
CA SER A 81 7.75 -12.80 11.45
C SER A 81 9.01 -11.92 11.52
N LYS A 82 9.19 -11.22 12.64
CA LYS A 82 10.40 -10.43 12.91
C LYS A 82 11.62 -11.34 12.98
N LYS A 83 12.56 -11.20 12.04
CA LYS A 83 13.96 -11.58 12.28
C LYS A 83 14.71 -10.38 12.85
N ARG A 84 15.55 -10.63 13.85
CA ARG A 84 16.39 -9.59 14.46
C ARG A 84 17.34 -9.03 13.40
N GLY A 85 17.29 -7.71 13.16
CA GLY A 85 18.18 -7.00 12.22
C GLY A 85 17.62 -6.73 10.81
N THR A 86 16.36 -7.07 10.51
CA THR A 86 15.73 -6.75 9.23
C THR A 86 14.88 -5.47 9.31
N GLU A 87 14.98 -4.59 8.32
CA GLU A 87 14.12 -3.42 8.17
C GLU A 87 12.65 -3.81 8.17
N VAL A 88 11.88 -3.18 9.06
CA VAL A 88 10.44 -3.40 9.18
C VAL A 88 9.73 -2.41 8.29
N HIS A 89 9.25 -2.89 7.14
CA HIS A 89 8.20 -2.19 6.43
C HIS A 89 6.85 -2.61 7.04
N PRO A 90 6.03 -1.67 7.53
CA PRO A 90 4.74 -1.97 8.17
C PRO A 90 3.73 -2.75 7.29
N SER A 91 4.02 -2.90 6.00
CA SER A 91 3.22 -3.58 4.98
C SER A 91 3.75 -4.98 4.57
N LEU A 92 4.85 -5.47 5.16
CA LEU A 92 5.54 -6.69 4.71
C LEU A 92 5.43 -7.84 5.71
N GLU A 93 4.48 -8.74 5.49
CA GLU A 93 4.71 -10.16 5.15
C GLU A 93 3.39 -10.96 5.21
N PRO A 94 3.15 -11.92 4.30
CA PRO A 94 2.00 -12.80 4.40
C PRO A 94 2.15 -13.73 5.61
N ILE A 95 1.06 -13.88 6.37
CA ILE A 95 0.94 -14.88 7.43
C ILE A 95 1.06 -16.26 6.77
N LYS A 96 2.19 -16.95 6.94
CA LYS A 96 2.28 -18.38 6.61
C LYS A 96 1.53 -19.17 7.67
N LYS A 97 0.63 -20.05 7.21
CA LYS A 97 -0.11 -21.02 8.02
C LYS A 97 0.84 -21.94 8.78
#